data_AF-A0AAE9F5Y6-F1
#
_entry.id   AF-A0AAE9F5Y6-F1
#
_cell.length_a   1.000
_cell.length_b   1.000
_cell.length_c   1.000
_cell.angle_alpha   90.00
_cell.angle_beta   90.00
_cell.angle_gamma   90.00
#
_symmetry.space_group_name_H-M   'P 1'
#
loop_
_entity.id
_entity.type
_entity.pdbx_description
1 polymer ?
#
loop_
_entity_poly.entity_id
_entity_poly.type
_entity_poly.pdbx_seq_one_letter_code
_entity_poly.pdbx_strand_id
1 'polypeptide(L)'
;MKKKFQYFSSFFGNMSQVEMSILNVSSDFCMDIYEMRNFIANDNLYMKNVGEKFCDDKGMLCSGICKPPNGTWKQMHTDCQIFNGSLTFTAGDENEVKVLRSVIWIFGQLRIINTNLTKVDFLEDLRYITSLETSEAILVENNVDLVEFSIPNLKRVHTNQKTWLNLRENHKNLAKSVINQPNLCLPYADFNGETELHVTEIDGENCENIANKNRDISLSRFLCFSMLAVFWKFKVDN
;
A
#
# COMPACT_ATOMS: atom_id res chain seq x y z
N MET A 1 -1.94 -15.26 -29.78
CA MET A 1 -3.36 -14.85 -29.80
C MET A 1 -3.70 -14.27 -28.43
N LYS A 2 -3.71 -12.94 -28.27
CA LYS A 2 -4.07 -12.27 -27.00
C LYS A 2 -5.58 -12.45 -26.80
N LYS A 3 -6.00 -13.34 -25.89
CA LYS A 3 -7.41 -13.39 -25.46
C LYS A 3 -7.62 -12.22 -24.50
N LYS A 4 -8.25 -11.15 -24.98
CA LYS A 4 -8.74 -10.08 -24.11
C LYS A 4 -9.90 -10.64 -23.30
N PHE A 5 -9.88 -10.47 -21.98
CA PHE A 5 -11.06 -10.74 -21.15
C PHE A 5 -12.05 -9.60 -21.38
N GLN A 6 -12.85 -9.72 -22.45
CA GLN A 6 -14.00 -8.87 -22.65
C GLN A 6 -15.22 -9.59 -22.05
N TYR A 7 -15.93 -8.87 -21.19
CA TYR A 7 -17.20 -9.23 -20.57
C TYR A 7 -17.11 -10.14 -19.33
N PHE A 8 -17.15 -9.53 -18.15
CA PHE A 8 -17.74 -10.15 -16.97
C PHE A 8 -19.24 -9.84 -16.98
N SER A 9 -20.09 -10.84 -17.20
CA SER A 9 -21.54 -10.72 -17.02
C SER A 9 -21.92 -11.20 -15.63
N SER A 10 -22.58 -10.35 -14.84
CA SER A 10 -23.20 -10.74 -13.57
C SER A 10 -24.46 -11.56 -13.82
N PHE A 11 -24.59 -12.71 -13.15
CA PHE A 11 -25.82 -13.50 -13.11
C PHE A 11 -26.83 -12.87 -12.14
N PHE A 12 -28.13 -12.98 -12.43
CA PHE A 12 -29.21 -12.44 -11.59
C PHE A 12 -29.22 -13.09 -10.19
N GLY A 13 -28.75 -12.32 -9.20
CA GLY A 13 -28.78 -12.60 -7.77
C GLY A 13 -28.03 -11.47 -7.04
N ASN A 14 -28.36 -11.19 -5.77
CA ASN A 14 -27.62 -10.24 -4.92
C ASN A 14 -26.21 -10.80 -4.62
N MET A 15 -25.32 -10.85 -5.60
CA MET A 15 -23.89 -11.12 -5.38
C MET A 15 -23.23 -9.80 -5.01
N SER A 16 -22.77 -9.70 -3.76
CA SER A 16 -22.07 -8.53 -3.25
C SER A 16 -20.61 -8.43 -3.72
N GLN A 17 -19.97 -9.56 -4.08
CA GLN A 17 -18.59 -9.60 -4.55
C GLN A 17 -18.37 -10.83 -5.45
N VAL A 18 -17.52 -10.67 -6.48
CA VAL A 18 -17.08 -11.71 -7.41
C VAL A 18 -15.62 -12.00 -7.13
N GLU A 19 -15.28 -13.25 -6.84
CA GLU A 19 -13.89 -13.71 -6.73
C GLU A 19 -13.34 -14.09 -8.11
N MET A 20 -12.16 -13.58 -8.45
CA MET A 20 -11.42 -13.92 -9.65
C MET A 20 -10.11 -14.63 -9.29
N SER A 21 -9.91 -15.80 -9.89
CA SER A 21 -8.66 -16.55 -9.86
C SER A 21 -8.25 -16.95 -11.28
N ILE A 22 -7.03 -16.59 -11.66
CA ILE A 22 -6.38 -16.97 -12.91
C ILE A 22 -5.31 -18.00 -12.54
N LEU A 23 -5.56 -19.26 -12.91
CA LEU A 23 -4.74 -20.41 -12.53
C LEU A 23 -4.31 -21.21 -13.77
N ASN A 24 -3.25 -22.02 -13.64
CA ASN A 24 -2.75 -22.91 -14.69
C ASN A 24 -2.46 -22.20 -16.02
N VAL A 25 -1.90 -21.00 -15.93
CA VAL A 25 -1.49 -20.21 -17.10
C VAL A 25 -0.10 -20.64 -17.59
N SER A 26 0.19 -20.37 -18.86
CA SER A 26 1.53 -20.59 -19.41
C SER A 26 2.57 -19.71 -18.71
N SER A 27 3.84 -20.12 -18.71
CA SER A 27 4.97 -19.31 -18.22
C SER A 27 5.06 -17.91 -18.85
N ASP A 28 4.51 -17.76 -20.05
CA ASP A 28 4.54 -16.51 -20.82
C ASP A 28 3.28 -15.65 -20.57
N PHE A 29 2.36 -16.12 -19.73
CA PHE A 29 1.21 -15.32 -19.35
C PHE A 29 1.66 -14.08 -18.60
N CYS A 30 1.04 -12.97 -18.93
CA CYS A 30 1.27 -11.68 -18.32
C CYS A 30 -0.06 -10.93 -18.27
N MET A 31 -0.24 -10.11 -17.24
CA MET A 31 -1.42 -9.27 -17.10
C MET A 31 -1.22 -7.94 -17.84
N ASP A 32 -2.19 -7.53 -18.65
CA ASP A 32 -2.19 -6.21 -19.28
C ASP A 32 -2.59 -5.15 -18.24
N ILE A 33 -1.87 -4.03 -18.17
CA ILE A 33 -2.16 -3.04 -17.14
C ILE A 33 -3.50 -2.34 -17.32
N TYR A 34 -4.05 -2.28 -18.54
CA TYR A 34 -5.37 -1.72 -18.78
C TYR A 34 -6.46 -2.66 -18.28
N GLU A 35 -6.25 -3.98 -18.39
CA GLU A 35 -7.13 -4.99 -17.78
C GLU A 35 -7.06 -4.87 -16.25
N MET A 36 -5.85 -4.84 -15.67
CA MET A 36 -5.67 -4.69 -14.23
C MET A 36 -6.29 -3.39 -13.70
N ARG A 37 -6.15 -2.27 -14.42
CA ARG A 37 -6.80 -1.01 -14.06
C ARG A 37 -8.31 -1.15 -13.90
N ASN A 38 -8.96 -1.90 -14.81
CA ASN A 38 -10.39 -2.14 -14.72
C ASN A 38 -10.73 -3.08 -13.54
N PHE A 39 -9.88 -4.05 -13.25
CA PHE A 39 -10.10 -5.02 -12.19
C PHE A 39 -9.94 -4.39 -10.80
N ILE A 40 -8.81 -3.74 -10.53
CA ILE A 40 -8.55 -3.11 -9.23
C ILE A 40 -9.50 -1.93 -8.95
N ALA A 41 -10.07 -1.29 -9.97
CA ALA A 41 -11.06 -0.23 -9.81
C ALA A 41 -12.49 -0.74 -9.53
N ASN A 42 -12.76 -2.03 -9.71
CA ASN A 42 -14.09 -2.60 -9.54
C ASN A 42 -14.29 -3.11 -8.10
N ASP A 43 -14.98 -2.34 -7.26
CA ASP A 43 -15.19 -2.66 -5.85
C ASP A 43 -15.90 -4.01 -5.61
N ASN A 44 -16.65 -4.51 -6.60
CA ASN A 44 -17.30 -5.81 -6.54
C ASN A 44 -16.39 -6.97 -6.98
N LEU A 45 -15.12 -6.73 -7.28
CA LEU A 45 -14.17 -7.75 -7.72
C LEU A 45 -13.08 -7.97 -6.68
N TYR A 46 -13.00 -9.19 -6.16
CA TYR A 46 -11.88 -9.67 -5.36
C TYR A 46 -10.91 -10.47 -6.24
N MET A 47 -9.67 -10.02 -6.33
CA MET A 47 -8.61 -10.66 -7.10
C MET A 47 -7.79 -11.54 -6.17
N LYS A 48 -8.02 -12.85 -6.22
CA LYS A 48 -7.31 -13.81 -5.37
C LYS A 48 -6.00 -14.28 -5.99
N ASN A 49 -6.01 -14.57 -7.29
CA ASN A 49 -4.82 -14.92 -8.06
C ASN A 49 -4.95 -14.31 -9.45
N VAL A 50 -3.99 -13.50 -9.89
CA VAL A 50 -4.09 -12.77 -11.18
C VAL A 50 -2.84 -12.93 -12.05
N GLY A 51 -1.96 -13.86 -11.69
CA GLY A 51 -0.69 -14.10 -12.35
C GLY A 51 0.47 -13.37 -11.64
N GLU A 52 1.67 -13.54 -12.19
CA GLU A 52 2.92 -13.19 -11.51
C GLU A 52 3.63 -11.96 -12.12
N LYS A 53 3.23 -11.51 -13.32
CA LYS A 53 3.89 -10.41 -14.02
C LYS A 53 2.94 -9.62 -14.91
N PHE A 54 3.26 -8.35 -15.12
CA PHE A 54 2.63 -7.51 -16.15
C PHE A 54 3.25 -7.78 -17.52
N CYS A 55 2.49 -7.48 -18.57
CA CYS A 55 2.99 -7.57 -19.94
C CYS A 55 3.94 -6.43 -20.26
N ASP A 56 4.93 -6.70 -21.12
CA ASP A 56 5.73 -5.65 -21.75
C ASP A 56 4.82 -4.80 -22.65
N ASP A 57 4.47 -3.61 -22.17
CA ASP A 57 3.63 -2.70 -22.92
C ASP A 57 4.44 -1.96 -23.98
N LYS A 58 4.17 -2.28 -25.25
CA LYS A 58 4.65 -1.53 -26.41
C LYS A 58 3.71 -0.36 -26.71
N GLY A 59 3.61 0.63 -25.82
CA GLY A 59 2.76 1.80 -26.04
C GLY A 59 2.81 2.87 -24.95
N MET A 60 2.73 4.13 -25.37
CA MET A 60 2.78 5.35 -24.51
C MET A 60 1.70 5.34 -23.43
N LEU A 61 2.12 5.12 -22.18
CA LEU A 61 1.40 5.52 -20.98
C LEU A 61 2.15 6.72 -20.44
N CYS A 62 1.88 7.87 -21.05
CA CYS A 62 2.85 8.96 -21.19
C CYS A 62 4.11 8.52 -21.97
N SER A 63 4.56 9.34 -22.91
CA SER A 63 5.89 9.24 -23.49
C SER A 63 6.92 9.58 -22.42
N GLY A 64 7.70 8.59 -21.98
CA GLY A 64 8.82 8.75 -21.03
C GLY A 64 9.13 7.44 -20.30
N ILE A 65 10.28 6.82 -20.61
CA ILE A 65 10.83 5.64 -19.90
C ILE A 65 11.57 6.14 -18.67
N CYS A 66 11.13 5.79 -17.47
CA CYS A 66 11.73 6.32 -16.22
C CYS A 66 11.75 5.22 -15.15
N LYS A 67 12.64 4.24 -15.20
CA LYS A 67 14.09 4.36 -15.30
C LYS A 67 14.58 3.43 -16.43
N PRO A 68 15.44 3.90 -17.36
CA PRO A 68 16.16 2.99 -18.23
C PRO A 68 16.99 2.01 -17.39
N PRO A 69 17.41 0.86 -17.95
CA PRO A 69 18.34 -0.08 -17.31
C PRO A 69 19.62 0.56 -16.72
N ASN A 70 19.89 1.84 -17.03
CA ASN A 70 21.06 2.62 -16.67
C ASN A 70 20.79 3.77 -15.66
N GLY A 71 19.65 3.80 -14.97
CA GLY A 71 19.61 4.38 -13.63
C GLY A 71 19.41 5.89 -13.46
N THR A 72 18.93 6.66 -14.45
CA THR A 72 18.70 8.12 -14.29
C THR A 72 17.22 8.51 -14.44
N TRP A 73 16.70 9.32 -13.51
CA TRP A 73 15.31 9.84 -13.48
C TRP A 73 14.99 10.92 -14.54
N LYS A 74 15.86 11.10 -15.54
CA LYS A 74 15.91 12.31 -16.40
C LYS A 74 14.76 12.48 -17.41
N GLN A 75 13.72 11.64 -17.41
CA GLN A 75 12.70 11.65 -18.48
C GLN A 75 11.26 11.61 -17.98
N MET A 76 11.04 11.74 -16.67
CA MET A 76 9.71 11.56 -16.10
C MET A 76 9.01 12.90 -16.03
N HIS A 77 8.00 13.08 -16.89
CA HIS A 77 7.16 14.25 -16.85
C HIS A 77 6.34 14.26 -15.56
N THR A 78 6.17 15.45 -14.98
CA THR A 78 5.43 15.67 -13.73
C THR A 78 3.91 15.51 -13.87
N ASP A 79 3.41 15.11 -15.04
CA ASP A 79 2.01 14.85 -15.37
C ASP A 79 1.71 13.34 -15.54
N CYS A 80 2.67 12.47 -15.23
CA CYS A 80 2.50 11.03 -15.32
C CYS A 80 1.45 10.53 -14.31
N GLN A 81 0.37 9.91 -14.81
CA GLN A 81 -0.72 9.38 -13.98
C GLN A 81 -0.66 7.86 -13.78
N ILE A 82 0.01 7.12 -14.66
CA ILE A 82 0.09 5.66 -14.63
C ILE A 82 1.55 5.25 -14.68
N PHE A 83 2.03 4.56 -13.65
CA PHE A 83 3.35 3.97 -13.61
C PHE A 83 3.25 2.46 -13.86
N ASN A 84 4.00 1.93 -14.83
CA ASN A 84 4.16 0.49 -15.05
C ASN A 84 5.62 0.10 -14.77
N GLY A 85 5.82 -0.76 -13.78
CA GLY A 85 7.11 -1.16 -13.24
C GLY A 85 7.26 -0.83 -11.76
N SER A 86 8.45 -1.12 -11.21
CA SER A 86 8.79 -0.84 -9.81
C SER A 86 9.63 0.44 -9.67
N LEU A 87 9.27 1.28 -8.71
CA LEU A 87 9.96 2.50 -8.32
C LEU A 87 10.87 2.21 -7.13
N THR A 88 12.10 2.71 -7.15
CA THR A 88 13.01 2.63 -6.00
C THR A 88 13.75 3.95 -5.84
N PHE A 89 13.48 4.63 -4.74
CA PHE A 89 14.15 5.85 -4.30
C PHE A 89 15.16 5.51 -3.22
N THR A 90 16.40 5.91 -3.45
CA THR A 90 17.53 5.69 -2.53
C THR A 90 18.20 7.00 -2.14
N ALA A 91 19.23 6.92 -1.29
CA ALA A 91 20.08 8.06 -0.96
C ALA A 91 20.50 8.84 -2.21
N GLY A 92 20.15 10.12 -2.28
CA GLY A 92 20.43 11.01 -3.41
C GLY A 92 19.27 11.17 -4.42
N ASP A 93 18.21 10.37 -4.34
CA ASP A 93 17.03 10.46 -5.21
C ASP A 93 15.92 11.38 -4.62
N GLU A 94 16.13 12.02 -3.47
CA GLU A 94 15.06 12.69 -2.71
C GLU A 94 14.42 13.87 -3.46
N ASN A 95 15.16 14.50 -4.37
CA ASN A 95 14.63 15.57 -5.21
C ASN A 95 13.74 15.07 -6.37
N GLU A 96 13.78 13.76 -6.66
CA GLU A 96 13.07 13.12 -7.76
C GLU A 96 11.69 12.60 -7.33
N VAL A 97 11.44 12.45 -6.03
CA VAL A 97 10.15 11.94 -5.49
C VAL A 97 8.93 12.76 -5.90
N LYS A 98 9.13 14.05 -6.22
CA LYS A 98 8.09 14.98 -6.70
C LYS A 98 7.36 14.47 -7.94
N VAL A 99 7.97 13.56 -8.66
CA VAL A 99 7.41 12.94 -9.85
C VAL A 99 6.20 12.06 -9.56
N LEU A 100 6.04 11.62 -8.32
CA LEU A 100 4.89 10.80 -7.90
C LEU A 100 3.65 11.64 -7.57
N ARG A 101 3.76 12.97 -7.56
CA ARG A 101 2.65 13.86 -7.17
C ARG A 101 1.41 13.70 -8.04
N SER A 102 1.59 13.43 -9.33
CA SER A 102 0.50 13.21 -10.29
C SER A 102 0.12 11.74 -10.48
N VAL A 103 0.86 10.81 -9.86
CA VAL A 103 0.71 9.38 -10.12
C VAL A 103 -0.52 8.86 -9.40
N ILE A 104 -1.47 8.34 -10.18
CA ILE A 104 -2.72 7.78 -9.69
C ILE A 104 -2.65 6.25 -9.55
N TRP A 105 -1.90 5.61 -10.45
CA TRP A 105 -1.79 4.15 -10.56
C TRP A 105 -0.32 3.72 -10.56
N ILE A 106 0.01 2.72 -9.75
CA ILE A 106 1.31 2.04 -9.80
C ILE A 106 1.06 0.55 -10.09
N PHE A 107 1.58 0.06 -11.20
CA PHE A 107 1.62 -1.35 -11.57
C PHE A 107 3.03 -1.89 -11.35
N GLY A 108 3.37 -2.10 -10.09
CA GLY A 108 4.64 -2.62 -9.59
C GLY A 108 4.84 -2.23 -8.12
N GLN A 109 6.09 -2.23 -7.68
CA GLN A 109 6.44 -1.93 -6.29
C GLN A 109 6.85 -0.45 -6.12
N LEU A 110 6.64 0.10 -4.93
CA LEU A 110 7.24 1.37 -4.51
C LEU A 110 8.20 1.13 -3.34
N ARG A 111 9.47 1.45 -3.52
CA ARG A 111 10.52 1.26 -2.50
C ARG A 111 11.16 2.59 -2.15
N ILE A 112 11.21 2.92 -0.87
CA ILE A 112 11.86 4.13 -0.33
C ILE A 112 12.88 3.67 0.71
N ILE A 113 14.17 3.73 0.37
CA ILE A 113 15.22 3.03 1.11
C ILE A 113 16.41 3.94 1.36
N ASN A 114 16.93 4.01 2.60
CA ASN A 114 18.15 4.78 2.91
C ASN A 114 18.09 6.26 2.50
N THR A 115 16.92 6.88 2.46
CA THR A 115 16.77 8.29 2.08
C THR A 115 16.94 9.22 3.29
N ASN A 116 17.23 10.49 3.03
CA ASN A 116 17.19 11.57 4.03
C ASN A 116 15.83 12.30 4.08
N LEU A 117 14.79 11.71 3.48
CA LEU A 117 13.43 12.27 3.53
C LEU A 117 12.97 12.33 4.98
N THR A 118 12.43 13.48 5.39
CA THR A 118 11.78 13.59 6.70
C THR A 118 10.30 13.20 6.64
N LYS A 119 9.70 13.23 5.44
CA LYS A 119 8.29 12.97 5.19
C LYS A 119 8.05 12.38 3.81
N VAL A 120 7.02 11.53 3.70
CA VAL A 120 6.39 11.13 2.45
C VAL A 120 5.01 11.74 2.39
N ASP A 121 4.91 12.89 1.72
CA ASP A 121 3.68 13.69 1.53
C ASP A 121 3.41 13.98 0.04
N PHE A 122 4.14 13.33 -0.86
CA PHE A 122 4.08 13.54 -2.31
C PHE A 122 3.25 12.47 -3.04
N LEU A 123 2.54 11.61 -2.31
CA LEU A 123 1.69 10.54 -2.86
C LEU A 123 0.20 10.92 -2.83
N GLU A 124 -0.10 12.22 -2.96
CA GLU A 124 -1.45 12.74 -2.79
C GLU A 124 -2.43 12.17 -3.82
N ASP A 125 -2.06 12.05 -5.09
CA ASP A 125 -2.94 11.53 -6.14
C ASP A 125 -2.99 10.00 -6.22
N LEU A 126 -2.13 9.28 -5.48
CA LEU A 126 -2.03 7.83 -5.56
C LEU A 126 -3.30 7.18 -5.00
N ARG A 127 -3.99 6.41 -5.87
CA ARG A 127 -5.25 5.73 -5.54
C ARG A 127 -5.14 4.23 -5.59
N TYR A 128 -4.28 3.70 -6.46
CA TYR A 128 -4.20 2.28 -6.74
C TYR A 128 -2.75 1.85 -6.88
N ILE A 129 -2.40 0.76 -6.20
CA ILE A 129 -1.11 0.10 -6.37
C ILE A 129 -1.30 -1.40 -6.48
N THR A 130 -0.59 -2.00 -7.43
CA THR A 130 -0.65 -3.43 -7.72
C THR A 130 0.75 -3.98 -7.91
N SER A 131 1.17 -4.92 -7.08
CA SER A 131 2.39 -5.70 -7.28
C SER A 131 2.03 -7.15 -7.58
N LEU A 132 2.42 -7.68 -8.74
CA LEU A 132 2.19 -9.10 -9.07
C LEU A 132 3.39 -9.98 -8.73
N GLU A 133 4.53 -9.37 -8.46
CA GLU A 133 5.73 -10.11 -8.04
C GLU A 133 5.56 -10.61 -6.59
N THR A 134 6.41 -11.55 -6.19
CA THR A 134 6.43 -12.10 -4.82
C THR A 134 7.07 -11.11 -3.84
N SER A 135 6.46 -9.95 -3.67
CA SER A 135 6.93 -8.85 -2.83
C SER A 135 5.77 -8.03 -2.27
N GLU A 136 6.04 -7.17 -1.29
CA GLU A 136 5.07 -6.17 -0.85
C GLU A 136 4.82 -5.14 -1.98
N ALA A 137 3.68 -4.45 -1.89
CA ALA A 137 3.39 -3.34 -2.81
C ALA A 137 4.23 -2.11 -2.49
N ILE A 138 4.45 -1.85 -1.19
CA ILE A 138 5.26 -0.74 -0.70
C ILE A 138 6.25 -1.24 0.36
N LEU A 139 7.52 -0.91 0.16
CA LEU A 139 8.60 -1.12 1.15
C LEU A 139 9.20 0.23 1.54
N VAL A 140 9.21 0.50 2.85
CA VAL A 140 9.88 1.66 3.44
C VAL A 140 10.93 1.14 4.40
N GLU A 141 12.20 1.33 4.10
CA GLU A 141 13.30 0.65 4.79
C GLU A 141 14.47 1.58 5.13
N ASN A 142 14.95 1.53 6.36
CA ASN A 142 16.18 2.20 6.80
C ASN A 142 16.23 3.72 6.49
N ASN A 143 15.09 4.42 6.60
CA ASN A 143 15.01 5.88 6.50
C ASN A 143 15.02 6.47 7.93
N VAL A 144 16.21 6.77 8.43
CA VAL A 144 16.43 7.16 9.84
C VAL A 144 15.90 8.54 10.20
N ASP A 145 15.67 9.41 9.20
CA ASP A 145 15.11 10.76 9.39
C ASP A 145 13.60 10.84 9.06
N LEU A 146 13.03 9.78 8.48
CA LEU A 146 11.66 9.75 7.99
C LEU A 146 10.67 9.57 9.15
N VAL A 147 9.94 10.63 9.50
CA VAL A 147 9.03 10.63 10.65
C VAL A 147 7.55 10.59 10.29
N GLU A 148 7.22 10.84 9.03
CA GLU A 148 5.85 10.95 8.53
C GLU A 148 5.67 10.23 7.19
N PHE A 149 4.59 9.47 7.05
CA PHE A 149 4.26 8.76 5.81
C PHE A 149 2.76 8.84 5.56
N SER A 150 2.34 9.32 4.39
CA SER A 150 0.93 9.44 4.05
C SER A 150 0.63 9.08 2.60
N ILE A 151 -0.52 8.42 2.40
CA ILE A 151 -1.13 8.14 1.09
C ILE A 151 -2.63 8.45 1.22
N PRO A 152 -3.01 9.73 1.20
CA PRO A 152 -4.34 10.17 1.68
C PRO A 152 -5.49 9.66 0.81
N ASN A 153 -5.27 9.47 -0.49
CA ASN A 153 -6.30 9.06 -1.44
C ASN A 153 -6.23 7.59 -1.85
N LEU A 154 -5.50 6.76 -1.09
CA LEU A 154 -5.39 5.32 -1.37
C LEU A 154 -6.77 4.66 -1.32
N LYS A 155 -7.18 4.04 -2.42
CA LYS A 155 -8.45 3.33 -2.52
C LYS A 155 -8.26 1.84 -2.35
N ARG A 156 -7.37 1.25 -3.14
CA ARG A 156 -7.20 -0.21 -3.18
C ARG A 156 -5.76 -0.59 -3.47
N VAL A 157 -5.35 -1.70 -2.88
CA VAL A 157 -4.05 -2.32 -3.06
C VAL A 157 -4.27 -3.76 -3.49
N HIS A 158 -3.37 -4.26 -4.33
CA HIS A 158 -3.27 -5.69 -4.59
C HIS A 158 -1.80 -6.11 -4.59
N THR A 159 -1.51 -7.20 -3.87
CA THR A 159 -0.26 -7.93 -3.99
C THR A 159 -0.52 -9.43 -3.87
N ASN A 160 0.35 -10.26 -4.44
CA ASN A 160 0.34 -11.70 -4.20
C ASN A 160 0.86 -12.07 -2.79
N GLN A 161 1.24 -11.10 -1.96
CA GLN A 161 1.63 -11.27 -0.56
C GLN A 161 0.52 -10.84 0.41
N LYS A 162 0.55 -11.37 1.64
CA LYS A 162 -0.32 -10.87 2.71
C LYS A 162 0.10 -9.46 3.14
N THR A 163 1.40 -9.18 3.22
CA THR A 163 1.90 -7.85 3.57
C THR A 163 1.94 -6.94 2.34
N TRP A 164 1.18 -5.84 2.36
CA TRP A 164 1.18 -4.87 1.26
C TRP A 164 2.09 -3.67 1.54
N LEU A 165 2.15 -3.24 2.80
CA LEU A 165 3.00 -2.14 3.27
C LEU A 165 3.91 -2.69 4.37
N ASN A 166 5.22 -2.66 4.13
CA ASN A 166 6.22 -3.08 5.09
C ASN A 166 7.12 -1.89 5.47
N LEU A 167 7.12 -1.54 6.75
CA LEU A 167 8.01 -0.54 7.32
C LEU A 167 9.01 -1.23 8.22
N ARG A 168 10.30 -1.14 7.93
CA ARG A 168 11.34 -1.73 8.79
C ARG A 168 12.55 -0.84 8.93
N GLU A 169 13.12 -0.81 10.13
CA GLU A 169 14.38 -0.11 10.44
C GLU A 169 14.31 1.41 10.20
N ASN A 170 13.12 2.02 10.22
CA ASN A 170 12.95 3.47 10.04
C ASN A 170 12.99 4.23 11.37
N HIS A 171 12.91 5.56 11.31
CA HIS A 171 12.76 6.38 12.52
C HIS A 171 11.54 5.94 13.35
N LYS A 172 11.72 5.82 14.68
CA LYS A 172 10.69 5.36 15.63
C LYS A 172 9.36 6.12 15.61
N ASN A 173 9.35 7.36 15.14
CA ASN A 173 8.11 8.15 15.04
C ASN A 173 7.30 7.83 13.77
N LEU A 174 7.91 7.21 12.75
CA LEU A 174 7.22 6.80 11.53
C LEU A 174 6.09 5.82 11.83
N ALA A 175 6.36 4.84 12.70
CA ALA A 175 5.36 3.88 13.16
C ALA A 175 4.11 4.58 13.73
N LYS A 176 4.30 5.64 14.53
CA LYS A 176 3.18 6.42 15.09
C LYS A 176 2.40 7.15 14.00
N SER A 177 3.07 7.69 12.99
CA SER A 177 2.42 8.32 11.83
C SER A 177 1.52 7.32 11.11
N VAL A 178 1.99 6.10 10.86
CA VAL A 178 1.22 5.05 10.17
C VAL A 178 0.08 4.50 11.04
N ILE A 179 0.34 4.21 12.32
CA ILE A 179 -0.67 3.67 13.26
C ILE A 179 -1.90 4.58 13.39
N ASN A 180 -1.70 5.89 13.31
CA ASN A 180 -2.79 6.88 13.41
C ASN A 180 -3.61 7.04 12.12
N GLN A 181 -3.27 6.31 11.04
CA GLN A 181 -3.95 6.37 9.75
C GLN A 181 -4.66 5.03 9.48
N PRO A 182 -5.99 4.93 9.69
CA PRO A 182 -6.73 3.68 9.51
C PRO A 182 -6.61 3.09 8.11
N ASN A 183 -6.54 3.93 7.08
CA ASN A 183 -6.35 3.51 5.68
C ASN A 183 -4.99 2.87 5.41
N LEU A 184 -4.02 3.04 6.31
CA LEU A 184 -2.71 2.42 6.22
C LEU A 184 -2.54 1.29 7.25
N CYS A 185 -3.05 1.43 8.47
CA CYS A 185 -2.77 0.49 9.55
C CYS A 185 -3.75 -0.69 9.62
N LEU A 186 -5.03 -0.47 9.33
CA LEU A 186 -6.04 -1.52 9.39
C LEU A 186 -5.91 -2.47 8.19
N PRO A 187 -6.22 -3.75 8.36
CA PRO A 187 -6.18 -4.71 7.26
C PRO A 187 -7.22 -4.37 6.20
N TYR A 188 -6.87 -4.61 4.94
CA TYR A 188 -7.87 -4.73 3.87
C TYR A 188 -8.52 -6.10 4.01
N ALA A 189 -9.81 -6.14 4.28
CA ALA A 189 -10.58 -7.37 4.42
C ALA A 189 -11.41 -7.69 3.16
N ASP A 190 -11.88 -8.93 3.09
CA ASP A 190 -12.91 -9.32 2.13
C ASP A 190 -14.23 -8.57 2.37
N PHE A 191 -15.21 -8.76 1.47
CA PHE A 191 -16.50 -8.07 1.59
C PHE A 191 -17.24 -8.36 2.90
N ASN A 192 -17.05 -9.55 3.48
CA ASN A 192 -17.70 -9.94 4.73
C ASN A 192 -16.96 -9.38 5.96
N GLY A 193 -15.73 -8.86 5.80
CA GLY A 193 -14.85 -8.51 6.90
C GLY A 193 -14.30 -9.72 7.65
N GLU A 194 -14.41 -10.92 7.07
CA GLU A 194 -14.07 -12.19 7.72
C GLU A 194 -12.61 -12.60 7.47
N THR A 195 -12.08 -12.26 6.29
CA THR A 195 -10.72 -12.59 5.88
C THR A 195 -9.88 -11.34 5.67
N GLU A 196 -8.75 -11.25 6.37
CA GLU A 196 -7.71 -10.26 6.07
C GLU A 196 -6.99 -10.63 4.77
N LEU A 197 -7.17 -9.80 3.76
CA LEU A 197 -6.53 -9.96 2.45
C LEU A 197 -5.12 -9.39 2.47
N HIS A 198 -4.99 -8.16 2.98
CA HIS A 198 -3.73 -7.47 3.05
C HIS A 198 -3.52 -6.76 4.39
N VAL A 199 -2.31 -6.84 4.92
CA VAL A 199 -1.92 -6.25 6.20
C VAL A 199 -0.72 -5.33 6.04
N THR A 200 -0.58 -4.41 7.00
CA THR A 200 0.61 -3.58 7.16
C THR A 200 1.47 -4.15 8.27
N GLU A 201 2.78 -4.26 8.03
CA GLU A 201 3.76 -4.71 9.01
C GLU A 201 4.74 -3.57 9.35
N ILE A 202 5.03 -3.43 10.63
CA ILE A 202 6.00 -2.48 11.18
C ILE A 202 7.01 -3.28 12.01
N ASP A 203 8.26 -3.30 11.57
CA ASP A 203 9.37 -4.04 12.19
C ASP A 203 9.02 -5.52 12.47
N GLY A 204 8.26 -6.14 11.55
CA GLY A 204 7.82 -7.53 11.64
C GLY A 204 6.58 -7.79 12.51
N GLU A 205 5.94 -6.75 13.06
CA GLU A 205 4.69 -6.86 13.81
C GLU A 205 3.51 -6.25 13.00
N ASN A 206 2.36 -6.92 13.03
CA ASN A 206 1.14 -6.42 12.37
C ASN A 206 0.69 -5.08 12.99
N CYS A 207 0.43 -4.08 12.15
CA CYS A 207 0.12 -2.72 12.58
C CYS A 207 -1.11 -2.62 13.48
N GLU A 208 -2.19 -3.34 13.18
CA GLU A 208 -3.40 -3.34 13.97
C GLU A 208 -3.15 -3.89 15.39
N ASN A 209 -2.33 -4.94 15.52
CA ASN A 209 -1.93 -5.48 16.82
C ASN A 209 -1.18 -4.43 17.66
N ILE A 210 -0.26 -3.68 17.05
CA ILE A 210 0.45 -2.59 17.72
C ILE A 210 -0.54 -1.50 18.15
N ALA A 211 -1.47 -1.13 17.27
CA ALA A 211 -2.49 -0.12 17.54
C ALA A 211 -3.39 -0.51 18.73
N ASN A 212 -3.85 -1.76 18.77
CA ASN A 212 -4.70 -2.28 19.84
C ASN A 212 -3.96 -2.36 21.17
N LYS A 213 -2.71 -2.84 21.18
CA LYS A 213 -1.86 -2.85 22.37
C LYS A 213 -1.66 -1.44 22.95
N ASN A 214 -1.46 -0.43 22.09
CA ASN A 214 -1.33 0.96 22.51
C ASN A 214 -2.63 1.51 23.13
N ARG A 215 -3.80 1.12 22.61
CA ARG A 215 -5.10 1.48 23.18
C ARG A 215 -5.32 0.84 24.55
N ASP A 216 -4.99 -0.44 24.71
CA ASP A 216 -5.10 -1.15 25.99
C ASP A 216 -4.20 -0.54 27.07
N ILE A 217 -2.96 -0.18 26.72
CA ILE A 217 -2.04 0.52 27.62
C ILE A 217 -2.62 1.88 28.03
N SER A 218 -3.23 2.61 27.09
CA SER A 218 -3.87 3.91 27.37
C SER A 218 -5.04 3.75 28.35
N LEU A 219 -5.91 2.75 28.13
CA LEU A 219 -7.02 2.44 29.03
C LEU A 219 -6.55 2.02 30.42
N SER A 220 -5.53 1.16 30.50
CA SER A 220 -4.92 0.74 31.77
C SER A 220 -4.36 1.92 32.56
N ARG A 221 -3.63 2.84 31.90
CA ARG A 221 -3.14 4.07 32.53
C ARG A 221 -4.28 4.93 33.03
N PHE A 222 -5.31 5.13 32.22
CA PHE A 222 -6.48 5.93 32.61
C PHE A 222 -7.18 5.35 33.85
N LEU A 223 -7.40 4.04 33.90
CA LEU A 223 -7.95 3.35 35.06
C LEU A 223 -7.06 3.51 36.30
N CYS A 224 -5.74 3.39 36.14
CA CYS A 224 -4.79 3.58 37.23
C CYS A 224 -4.83 5.02 37.79
N PHE A 225 -4.87 6.03 36.92
CA PHE A 225 -5.05 7.42 37.32
C PHE A 225 -6.40 7.66 38.02
N SER A 226 -7.50 7.07 37.52
CA SER A 226 -8.80 7.20 38.18
C SER A 226 -8.82 6.56 39.57
N MET A 227 -8.19 5.40 39.75
CA MET A 227 -8.08 4.77 41.07
C MET A 227 -7.22 5.62 42.01
N LEU A 228 -6.06 6.11 41.57
CA LEU A 228 -5.22 6.99 42.37
C LEU A 228 -5.94 8.27 42.78
N ALA A 229 -6.72 8.89 41.89
CA ALA A 229 -7.52 10.07 42.21
C ALA A 229 -8.60 9.78 43.26
N VAL A 230 -9.27 8.63 43.17
CA VAL A 230 -10.24 8.16 44.18
C VAL A 230 -9.54 7.95 45.53
N PHE A 231 -8.40 7.25 45.57
CA PHE A 231 -7.61 7.05 46.79
C PHE A 231 -7.11 8.36 47.40
N TRP A 232 -6.72 9.34 46.58
CA TRP A 232 -6.28 10.65 47.05
C TRP A 232 -7.45 11.43 47.68
N LYS A 233 -8.64 11.38 47.08
CA LYS A 233 -9.85 12.00 47.64
C LYS A 233 -10.22 11.39 49.00
N PHE A 234 -10.19 10.07 49.15
CA PHE A 234 -10.41 9.40 50.44
C PHE A 234 -9.37 9.72 51.52
N LYS A 235 -8.17 10.18 51.15
CA LYS A 235 -7.10 10.54 52.10
C LYS A 235 -7.14 12.01 52.53
N VAL A 236 -7.84 12.87 51.78
CA VAL A 236 -8.01 14.29 52.10
C VAL A 236 -9.25 14.52 52.99
N ASP A 237 -10.23 13.60 52.94
CA ASP A 237 -11.49 13.68 53.69
C ASP A 237 -11.44 12.96 55.08
N ASN A 238 -10.26 12.53 55.55
CA ASN A 238 -10.00 11.95 56.89
C ASN A 238 -8.88 12.70 57.60
#